data_AF-A0A151UD70-F1
#
_entry.id   AF-A0A151UD70-F1
#
_cell.length_a   1.000
_cell.length_b   1.000
_cell.length_c   1.000
_cell.angle_alpha   90.00
_cell.angle_beta   90.00
_cell.angle_gamma   90.00
#
_symmetry.space_group_name_H-M   'P 1'
#
loop_
_entity.id
_entity.type
_entity.pdbx_description
1 polymer ?
#
loop_
_entity_poly.entity_id
_entity_poly.type
_entity_poly.pdbx_seq_one_letter_code
_entity_poly.pdbx_strand_id
1 'polypeptide(L)'
;TPQSTTQETPYRLSYGADAMIPVEVGETSHRRQIFNDEQNAQELAADLDLVDELRDETRIHEEACKLRASRRYNTRVKPRSF
;
A
#
# COMPACT_ATOMS: atom_id res chain seq x y z
N THR A 1 58.65 14.30 45.63
CA THR A 1 58.18 12.91 45.42
C THR A 1 57.78 12.76 43.96
N PRO A 2 58.31 11.81 43.19
CA PRO A 2 57.92 11.65 41.79
C PRO A 2 56.55 10.96 41.73
N GLN A 3 55.66 11.42 40.86
CA GLN A 3 54.39 10.76 40.60
C GLN A 3 54.58 9.69 39.52
N SER A 4 54.28 8.43 39.84
CA SER A 4 54.17 7.34 38.87
C SER A 4 52.81 7.40 38.18
N THR A 5 52.80 7.51 36.85
CA THR A 5 51.59 7.34 36.04
C THR A 5 51.32 5.85 35.85
N THR A 6 50.33 5.30 36.55
CA THR A 6 49.76 4.00 36.19
C THR A 6 48.97 4.22 34.91
N GLN A 7 49.32 3.53 33.83
CA GLN A 7 48.69 3.60 32.51
C GLN A 7 47.25 3.03 32.49
N GLU A 8 46.43 3.34 33.49
CA GLU A 8 45.02 2.96 33.50
C GLU A 8 44.18 4.17 33.12
N THR A 9 43.61 4.11 31.91
CA THR A 9 42.58 5.03 31.45
C THR A 9 41.33 4.88 32.32
N PRO A 10 40.81 5.95 32.96
CA PRO A 10 39.62 5.87 33.83
C PRO A 10 38.31 5.88 33.03
N TYR A 11 38.32 5.49 31.75
CA TYR A 11 37.10 5.11 31.03
C TYR A 11 36.94 3.61 31.12
N ARG A 12 36.68 3.14 32.34
CA ARG A 12 36.22 1.77 32.58
C ARG A 12 34.77 1.69 32.11
N LEU A 13 34.63 1.37 30.83
CA LEU A 13 33.38 0.97 30.18
C LEU A 13 32.77 -0.21 30.94
N SER A 14 31.85 0.06 31.87
CA SER A 14 30.86 -0.93 32.28
C SER A 14 29.60 -0.69 31.44
N TYR A 15 29.74 -0.86 30.12
CA TYR A 15 28.61 -1.24 29.28
C TYR A 15 28.24 -2.67 29.69
N GLY A 16 27.45 -2.78 30.76
CA GLY A 16 26.68 -3.99 31.01
C GLY A 16 25.67 -4.10 29.89
N ALA A 17 25.79 -5.18 29.11
CA ALA A 17 24.81 -5.74 28.18
C ALA A 17 23.79 -4.76 27.58
N ASP A 18 23.97 -4.41 26.31
CA ASP A 18 22.97 -4.68 25.27
C ASP A 18 21.48 -4.39 25.57
N ALA A 19 21.16 -3.38 26.37
CA ALA A 19 19.77 -2.99 26.63
C ALA A 19 19.37 -1.91 25.63
N MET A 20 19.29 -2.27 24.35
CA MET A 20 18.39 -1.58 23.43
C MET A 20 16.98 -1.81 23.97
N ILE A 21 16.37 -0.80 24.59
CA ILE A 21 14.98 -0.92 25.07
C ILE A 21 14.08 -1.04 23.83
N PRO A 22 13.44 -2.18 23.58
CA PRO A 22 12.45 -2.25 22.51
C PRO A 22 11.14 -1.71 23.09
N VAL A 23 11.01 -0.39 23.17
CA VAL A 23 9.76 0.24 23.64
C VAL A 23 8.59 -0.08 22.69
N GLU A 24 8.87 -0.50 21.46
CA GLU A 24 7.84 -0.78 20.45
C GLU A 24 7.35 -2.24 20.43
N VAL A 25 7.93 -3.15 21.22
CA VAL A 25 7.54 -4.58 21.23
C VAL A 25 6.59 -4.93 22.39
N GLY A 26 6.45 -4.06 23.39
CA GLY A 26 5.62 -4.31 24.57
C GLY A 26 4.13 -4.00 24.41
N GLU A 27 3.78 -2.92 23.71
CA GLU A 27 2.38 -2.50 23.55
C GLU A 27 1.85 -2.87 22.16
N THR A 28 0.83 -3.73 22.14
CA THR A 28 0.09 -4.01 20.92
C THR A 28 -0.59 -2.71 20.47
N SER A 29 -0.22 -2.19 19.29
CA SER A 29 -0.92 -1.03 18.73
C SER A 29 -2.43 -1.31 18.67
N HIS A 30 -3.25 -0.28 18.84
CA HIS A 30 -4.71 -0.40 18.74
C HIS A 30 -5.16 -1.09 17.44
N ARG A 31 -4.43 -0.84 16.33
CA ARG A 31 -4.62 -1.52 15.05
C ARG A 31 -4.44 -3.04 15.15
N ARG A 32 -3.43 -3.53 15.88
CA ARG A 32 -3.23 -4.97 16.14
C ARG A 32 -4.27 -5.54 17.09
N GLN A 33 -4.75 -4.75 18.05
CA GLN A 33 -5.76 -5.20 19.02
C GLN A 33 -7.13 -5.43 18.38
N ILE A 34 -7.51 -4.61 17.39
CA ILE A 34 -8.82 -4.67 16.71
C ILE A 34 -8.75 -5.44 15.38
N PHE A 35 -7.56 -5.86 14.96
CA PHE A 35 -7.38 -6.56 13.70
C PHE A 35 -8.22 -7.83 13.63
N ASN A 36 -9.14 -7.88 12.67
CA ASN A 36 -9.97 -9.05 12.39
C ASN A 36 -9.72 -9.49 10.95
N ASP A 37 -8.92 -10.55 10.79
CA ASP A 37 -8.55 -11.11 9.48
C ASP A 37 -9.76 -11.51 8.63
N GLU A 38 -10.75 -12.18 9.24
CA GLU A 38 -11.91 -12.70 8.51
C GLU A 38 -12.78 -11.56 7.98
N GLN A 39 -13.06 -10.56 8.82
CA GLN A 39 -13.83 -9.39 8.41
C GLN A 39 -13.09 -8.57 7.36
N ASN A 40 -11.79 -8.33 7.53
CA ASN A 40 -10.98 -7.60 6.57
C ASN A 40 -10.94 -8.31 5.21
N ALA A 41 -10.84 -9.64 5.21
CA ALA A 41 -10.87 -10.41 3.96
C ALA A 41 -12.22 -10.33 3.25
N GLN A 42 -13.33 -10.35 4.01
CA GLN A 42 -14.68 -10.20 3.45
C GLN A 42 -14.90 -8.80 2.88
N GLU A 43 -14.51 -7.75 3.62
CA GLU A 43 -14.60 -6.37 3.16
C GLU A 43 -13.74 -6.14 1.91
N LEU A 44 -12.51 -6.66 1.91
CA LEU A 44 -11.62 -6.60 0.74
C LEU A 44 -12.22 -7.30 -0.48
N ALA A 45 -12.87 -8.45 -0.31
CA ALA A 45 -13.54 -9.13 -1.41
C ALA A 45 -14.69 -8.28 -1.98
N ALA A 46 -15.53 -7.71 -1.11
CA ALA A 46 -16.62 -6.83 -1.53
C ALA A 46 -16.13 -5.57 -2.26
N ASP A 47 -15.04 -4.97 -1.78
CA ASP A 47 -14.41 -3.81 -2.44
C ASP A 47 -13.90 -4.16 -3.84
N LEU A 48 -13.31 -5.34 -4.01
CA LEU A 48 -12.84 -5.81 -5.32
C LEU A 48 -14.00 -6.06 -6.28
N ASP A 49 -15.07 -6.72 -5.81
CA ASP A 49 -16.28 -6.97 -6.60
C ASP A 49 -16.87 -5.64 -7.09
N LEU A 50 -16.98 -4.64 -6.20
CA LEU A 50 -17.47 -3.31 -6.56
C LEU A 50 -16.61 -2.62 -7.63
N VAL A 51 -15.28 -2.74 -7.53
CA VAL A 51 -14.36 -2.18 -8.53
C VAL A 51 -14.56 -2.83 -9.89
N ASP A 52 -14.77 -4.14 -9.92
CA ASP A 52 -14.97 -4.87 -11.18
C ASP A 52 -16.34 -4.56 -11.79
N GLU A 53 -17.41 -4.43 -11.00
CA GLU A 53 -18.72 -3.96 -11.47
C GLU A 53 -18.63 -2.56 -12.12
N LEU A 54 -17.93 -1.62 -11.48
CA LEU A 54 -17.72 -0.27 -12.03
C LEU A 54 -16.92 -0.31 -13.34
N ARG A 55 -15.92 -1.19 -13.44
CA ARG A 55 -15.15 -1.37 -14.68
C ARG A 55 -16.01 -1.91 -15.81
N ASP A 56 -16.88 -2.86 -15.52
CA ASP A 56 -17.78 -3.42 -16.53
C ASP A 56 -18.80 -2.39 -16.99
N GLU A 57 -19.39 -1.61 -16.08
CA GLU A 57 -20.29 -0.51 -16.43
C GLU A 57 -19.61 0.53 -17.32
N THR A 58 -18.40 0.98 -16.94
CA THR A 58 -17.63 1.95 -17.73
C THR A 58 -17.28 1.41 -19.12
N ARG A 59 -16.95 0.12 -19.24
CA ARG A 59 -16.70 -0.55 -20.52
C ARG A 59 -17.93 -0.56 -21.41
N ILE A 60 -19.11 -0.91 -20.87
CA ILE A 60 -20.38 -0.88 -21.62
C ILE A 60 -20.65 0.53 -22.15
N HIS A 61 -20.47 1.54 -21.31
CA HIS A 61 -20.67 2.94 -21.72
C HIS A 61 -19.67 3.37 -22.80
N GLU A 62 -18.41 2.97 -22.69
CA GLU A 62 -17.38 3.25 -23.69
C GLU A 62 -17.72 2.58 -25.04
N GLU A 63 -18.08 1.30 -25.04
CA GLU A 63 -18.48 0.58 -26.24
C GLU A 63 -19.73 1.21 -26.89
N ALA A 64 -20.73 1.58 -26.11
CA ALA A 64 -21.91 2.30 -26.59
C ALA A 64 -21.54 3.66 -27.23
N CYS A 65 -20.63 4.41 -26.62
CA CYS A 65 -20.12 5.67 -27.17
C CYS A 65 -19.40 5.46 -28.50
N LYS A 66 -18.50 4.46 -28.59
CA LYS A 66 -17.78 4.09 -29.82
C LYS A 66 -18.75 3.70 -30.94
N LEU A 67 -19.75 2.87 -30.64
CA LEU A 67 -20.78 2.45 -31.60
C LEU A 67 -21.61 3.64 -32.09
N ARG A 68 -21.98 4.57 -31.20
CA ARG A 68 -22.71 5.78 -31.60
C ARG A 68 -21.87 6.67 -32.52
N ALA A 69 -20.59 6.83 -32.21
CA ALA A 69 -19.65 7.60 -33.04
C ALA A 69 -19.47 6.95 -34.43
N SER A 70 -19.25 5.64 -34.50
CA SER A 70 -19.06 4.92 -35.76
C SER A 70 -20.30 4.98 -36.65
N ARG A 71 -21.50 4.79 -36.08
CA ARG A 71 -22.77 4.93 -36.81
C ARG A 71 -22.94 6.33 -37.39
N ARG A 72 -22.63 7.37 -36.61
CA ARG A 72 -22.71 8.76 -37.07
C ARG A 72 -21.73 9.07 -38.20
N TYR A 73 -20.53 8.51 -38.13
CA TYR A 73 -19.54 8.66 -39.19
C TYR A 73 -20.00 7.92 -40.46
N ASN A 74 -20.32 6.63 -40.34
CA ASN A 74 -20.67 5.76 -41.47
C ASN A 74 -21.91 6.23 -42.23
N THR A 75 -22.90 6.85 -41.56
CA THR A 75 -24.07 7.43 -42.24
C THR A 75 -23.73 8.63 -43.13
N ARG A 76 -22.60 9.30 -42.89
CA ARG A 76 -22.15 10.49 -43.65
C ARG A 76 -21.10 10.17 -44.70
N VAL A 77 -20.48 9.00 -44.63
CA VAL A 77 -19.51 8.55 -45.62
C VAL A 77 -20.24 8.09 -46.88
N LYS A 78 -19.93 8.73 -48.01
CA LYS A 78 -20.36 8.23 -49.33
C LYS A 78 -19.29 7.27 -49.86
N PRO A 79 -19.64 6.03 -50.22
CA PRO A 79 -18.69 5.10 -50.82
C PRO A 79 -18.19 5.67 -52.15
N ARG A 80 -16.87 5.62 -52.36
CA ARG A 80 -16.21 6.06 -53.58
C ARG A 80 -15.93 4.84 -54.45
N SER A 81 -16.45 4.81 -55.67
CA SER A 81 -16.10 3.78 -56.67
C SER A 81 -14.80 4.17 -57.38
N PHE A 82 -13.96 3.19 -57.67
CA PHE A 82 -12.77 3.32 -58.53
C PHE A 82 -13.06 2.72 -59.90
#